data_AF-A0A843H2T7-F1
#
_entry.id   AF-A0A843H2T7-F1
#
_cell.length_a   1.000
_cell.length_b   1.000
_cell.length_c   1.000
_cell.angle_alpha   90.00
_cell.angle_beta   90.00
_cell.angle_gamma   90.00
#
_symmetry.space_group_name_H-M   'P 1'
#
loop_
_entity.id
_entity.type
_entity.pdbx_description
1 polymer ?
#
loop_
_entity_poly.entity_id
_entity_poly.type
_entity_poly.pdbx_seq_one_letter_code
_entity_poly.pdbx_strand_id
1 'polypeptide(L)'
;MDYENSVYDELDEKKDVQKIIEEKDMRMVRLFRKVFLSEDGKIVLRQILTDLNYFDECKTNDDVVRNNYAKFVIKTRLMIDNKDRLTNAVLEARDQLVSK
;
A
#
# COMPACT_ATOMS: atom_id res chain seq x y z
N MET A 1 4.33 12.58 46.60
CA MET A 1 5.03 13.27 45.50
C MET A 1 4.97 12.32 44.32
N ASP A 2 3.80 12.16 43.68
CA ASP A 2 3.55 10.98 42.82
C ASP A 2 2.95 11.31 41.45
N TYR A 3 2.73 12.59 41.14
CA TYR A 3 2.13 13.01 39.87
C TYR A 3 3.12 13.03 38.71
N GLU A 4 4.41 13.28 38.94
CA GLU A 4 5.39 13.31 37.85
C GLU A 4 5.73 11.89 37.35
N ASN A 5 5.87 10.91 38.24
CA ASN A 5 6.21 9.54 37.85
C ASN A 5 5.10 8.85 37.02
N SER A 6 3.81 9.09 37.33
CA SER A 6 2.72 8.44 36.58
C SER A 6 2.58 8.98 35.13
N VAL A 7 2.99 10.22 34.89
CA VAL A 7 2.93 10.82 33.54
C VAL A 7 4.05 10.30 32.65
N TYR A 8 5.24 10.05 33.19
CA TYR A 8 6.35 9.47 32.43
C TYR A 8 6.07 8.01 32.05
N ASP A 9 5.50 7.21 32.96
CA ASP A 9 5.12 5.82 32.68
C ASP A 9 4.04 5.73 31.58
N GLU A 10 3.01 6.59 31.62
CA GLU A 10 1.99 6.66 30.55
C GLU A 10 2.55 7.15 29.20
N LEU A 11 3.54 8.04 29.21
CA LEU A 11 4.16 8.55 27.98
C LEU A 11 5.08 7.51 27.32
N ASP A 12 5.77 6.70 28.11
CA ASP A 12 6.63 5.64 27.59
C ASP A 12 5.81 4.43 27.11
N GLU A 13 4.72 4.06 27.80
CA GLU A 13 3.76 3.08 27.26
C GLU A 13 3.16 3.54 25.92
N LYS A 14 2.79 4.82 25.78
CA LYS A 14 2.25 5.36 24.52
C LYS A 14 3.28 5.35 23.39
N LYS A 15 4.55 5.64 23.66
CA LYS A 15 5.64 5.55 22.66
C LYS A 15 5.90 4.10 22.24
N ASP A 16 5.88 3.16 23.17
CA ASP A 16 6.09 1.75 22.88
C ASP A 16 4.93 1.17 22.06
N VAL A 17 3.69 1.53 22.38
CA VAL A 17 2.51 1.18 21.56
C VAL A 17 2.61 1.77 20.15
N GLN A 18 2.99 3.04 20.03
CA GLN A 18 3.17 3.71 18.73
C GLN A 18 4.25 3.02 17.89
N LYS A 19 5.40 2.70 18.49
CA LYS A 19 6.49 1.98 17.83
C LYS A 19 6.06 0.58 17.37
N ILE A 20 5.28 -0.14 18.17
CA ILE A 20 4.74 -1.46 17.80
C ILE A 20 3.78 -1.36 16.61
N ILE A 21 2.95 -0.32 16.54
CA ILE A 21 2.04 -0.07 15.41
C ILE A 21 2.86 0.22 14.14
N GLU A 22 3.85 1.10 14.21
CA GLU A 22 4.73 1.44 13.09
C GLU A 22 5.51 0.20 12.59
N GLU A 23 6.02 -0.63 13.49
CA GLU A 23 6.69 -1.87 13.13
C GLU A 23 5.74 -2.87 12.46
N LYS A 24 4.50 -2.99 12.93
CA LYS A 24 3.47 -3.84 12.30
C LYS A 24 3.11 -3.34 10.90
N ASP A 25 2.92 -2.04 10.74
CA ASP A 25 2.63 -1.42 9.43
C ASP A 25 3.79 -1.62 8.46
N MET A 26 5.04 -1.46 8.92
CA MET A 26 6.22 -1.72 8.11
C MET A 26 6.39 -3.19 7.74
N ARG A 27 6.03 -4.14 8.62
CA ARG A 27 6.00 -5.58 8.27
C ARG A 27 4.97 -5.85 7.19
N MET A 28 3.79 -5.26 7.28
CA MET A 28 2.75 -5.40 6.25
C MET A 28 3.21 -4.84 4.91
N VAL A 29 3.83 -3.64 4.89
CA VAL A 29 4.40 -3.08 3.66
C VAL A 29 5.45 -4.00 3.05
N ARG A 30 6.36 -4.55 3.86
CA ARG A 30 7.38 -5.51 3.39
C ARG A 30 6.76 -6.75 2.76
N LEU A 31 5.70 -7.29 3.37
CA LEU A 31 4.97 -8.46 2.84
C LEU A 31 4.26 -8.14 1.52
N PHE A 32 3.53 -7.02 1.46
CA PHE A 32 2.86 -6.56 0.26
C PHE A 32 3.85 -6.39 -0.90
N ARG A 33 4.99 -5.74 -0.64
CA ARG A 33 6.05 -5.58 -1.66
C ARG A 33 6.65 -6.92 -2.06
N LYS A 34 6.95 -7.80 -1.11
CA LYS A 34 7.49 -9.14 -1.41
C LYS A 34 6.57 -9.95 -2.31
N VAL A 35 5.26 -9.91 -2.05
CA VAL A 35 4.26 -10.66 -2.84
C VAL A 35 4.03 -9.99 -4.18
N PHE A 36 3.58 -8.73 -4.19
CA PHE A 36 3.07 -8.08 -5.39
C PHE A 36 4.14 -7.51 -6.33
N LEU A 37 5.41 -7.43 -5.89
CA LEU A 37 6.52 -7.08 -6.79
C LEU A 37 7.25 -8.30 -7.36
N SER A 38 6.83 -9.53 -7.01
CA SER A 38 7.22 -10.72 -7.77
C SER A 38 6.58 -10.70 -9.16
N GLU A 39 7.12 -11.46 -10.12
CA GLU A 39 6.57 -11.48 -11.49
C GLU A 39 5.10 -11.92 -11.53
N ASP A 40 4.75 -13.04 -10.90
CA ASP A 40 3.34 -13.48 -10.80
C ASP A 40 2.50 -12.50 -9.99
N GLY A 41 3.07 -11.93 -8.92
CA GLY A 41 2.42 -10.94 -8.08
C GLY A 41 2.05 -9.67 -8.84
N LYS A 42 2.87 -9.22 -9.79
CA LYS A 42 2.57 -8.06 -10.65
C LYS A 42 1.36 -8.33 -11.55
N ILE A 43 1.26 -9.55 -12.09
CA ILE A 43 0.12 -9.97 -12.92
C ILE A 43 -1.18 -9.93 -12.10
N VAL A 44 -1.16 -10.52 -10.90
CA VAL A 44 -2.32 -10.52 -9.99
C VAL A 44 -2.66 -9.11 -9.52
N LEU A 45 -1.66 -8.32 -9.12
CA LEU A 45 -1.86 -6.92 -8.72
C LEU A 45 -2.53 -6.12 -9.84
N ARG A 46 -2.08 -6.31 -11.08
CA ARG A 46 -2.66 -5.65 -12.24
C ARG A 46 -4.14 -6.00 -12.41
N GLN A 47 -4.51 -7.27 -12.30
CA GLN A 47 -5.91 -7.70 -12.38
C GLN A 47 -6.75 -7.03 -11.28
N ILE A 48 -6.27 -7.04 -10.04
CA ILE A 48 -6.94 -6.37 -8.91
C ILE A 48 -7.12 -4.88 -9.18
N LEU A 49 -6.08 -4.20 -9.69
CA LEU A 49 -6.15 -2.77 -10.00
C LEU A 49 -7.13 -2.47 -11.14
N THR A 50 -7.24 -3.35 -12.14
CA THR A 50 -8.25 -3.28 -13.19
C THR A 50 -9.66 -3.44 -12.60
N ASP A 51 -9.89 -4.43 -11.73
CA ASP A 51 -11.20 -4.65 -11.09
C ASP A 51 -11.62 -3.45 -10.20
N LEU A 52 -10.63 -2.70 -9.71
CA LEU A 52 -10.81 -1.48 -8.93
C LEU A 52 -10.86 -0.19 -9.78
N ASN A 53 -10.97 -0.31 -11.12
CA ASN A 53 -11.00 0.81 -12.07
C ASN A 53 -9.81 1.78 -11.91
N TYR A 54 -8.63 1.29 -11.54
CA TYR A 54 -7.46 2.15 -11.30
C TYR A 54 -6.97 2.86 -12.58
N PHE A 55 -7.02 2.16 -13.72
CA PHE A 55 -6.51 2.65 -15.01
C PHE A 55 -7.55 3.36 -15.87
N ASP A 56 -8.83 3.21 -15.54
CA ASP A 56 -9.95 3.67 -16.36
C ASP A 56 -10.54 4.98 -15.85
N GLU A 57 -11.24 5.68 -16.74
CA GLU A 57 -12.02 6.86 -16.36
C GLU A 57 -13.22 6.43 -15.48
N CYS A 58 -13.35 7.06 -14.31
CA CYS A 58 -14.46 6.80 -13.40
C CYS A 58 -15.73 7.49 -13.93
N LYS A 59 -16.77 6.72 -14.27
CA LYS A 59 -18.02 7.25 -14.84
C LYS A 59 -19.15 7.33 -13.83
N THR A 60 -19.02 6.58 -12.72
CA THR A 60 -20.00 6.51 -11.64
C THR A 60 -19.34 6.78 -10.29
N ASN A 61 -20.15 7.07 -9.26
CA ASN A 61 -19.65 7.24 -7.89
C ASN A 61 -19.00 5.97 -7.35
N ASP A 62 -19.53 4.79 -7.71
CA ASP A 62 -18.96 3.50 -7.31
C ASP A 62 -17.56 3.30 -7.91
N ASP A 63 -17.35 3.72 -9.16
CA ASP A 63 -16.03 3.69 -9.80
C ASP A 63 -15.05 4.58 -9.04
N VAL A 64 -15.48 5.78 -8.63
CA VAL A 64 -14.65 6.71 -7.87
C VAL A 64 -14.23 6.09 -6.53
N VAL A 65 -15.14 5.42 -5.82
CA VAL A 65 -14.84 4.76 -4.54
C VAL A 65 -13.80 3.65 -4.74
N ARG A 66 -13.98 2.78 -5.75
CA ARG A 66 -13.03 1.70 -6.04
C ARG A 66 -11.66 2.24 -6.46
N ASN A 67 -11.64 3.25 -7.32
CA ASN A 67 -10.42 3.89 -7.80
C ASN A 67 -9.65 4.55 -6.65
N ASN A 68 -10.35 5.23 -5.73
CA ASN A 68 -9.74 5.80 -4.54
C ASN A 68 -9.18 4.74 -3.59
N TYR A 69 -9.87 3.61 -3.45
CA TYR A 69 -9.36 2.48 -2.68
C TYR A 69 -8.09 1.89 -3.32
N ALA A 70 -8.04 1.73 -4.64
CA ALA A 70 -6.83 1.30 -5.34
C ALA A 70 -5.66 2.26 -5.08
N LYS A 71 -5.87 3.57 -5.21
CA LYS A 71 -4.86 4.60 -4.89
C LYS A 71 -4.37 4.49 -3.44
N PHE A 72 -5.29 4.25 -2.50
CA PHE A 72 -4.94 4.03 -1.09
C PHE A 72 -4.06 2.80 -0.91
N VAL A 73 -4.39 1.66 -1.51
CA VAL A 73 -3.60 0.43 -1.43
C VAL A 73 -2.19 0.65 -1.98
N ILE A 74 -2.06 1.29 -3.14
CA ILE A 74 -0.75 1.62 -3.72
C ILE A 74 0.09 2.48 -2.78
N LYS A 75 -0.50 3.57 -2.28
CA LYS A 75 0.23 4.53 -1.44
C LYS A 75 0.61 3.94 -0.08
N THR A 76 -0.32 3.24 0.57
CA THR A 76 -0.14 2.81 1.97
C THR A 76 0.44 1.41 2.11
N ARG A 77 0.09 0.48 1.22
CA ARG A 77 0.53 -0.92 1.34
C ARG A 77 1.77 -1.21 0.53
N LEU A 78 1.99 -0.50 -0.58
CA LEU A 78 3.21 -0.65 -1.38
C LEU A 78 4.24 0.47 -1.12
N MET A 79 3.83 1.57 -0.47
CA MET A 79 4.66 2.77 -0.30
C MET A 79 5.26 3.24 -1.63
N ILE A 80 4.45 3.22 -2.67
CA ILE A 80 4.82 3.74 -3.99
C ILE A 80 4.16 5.11 -4.12
N ASP A 81 4.93 6.15 -3.77
CA ASP A 81 4.45 7.54 -3.79
C ASP A 81 4.46 8.16 -5.18
N ASN A 82 5.19 7.57 -6.13
CA ASN A 82 5.37 8.15 -7.46
C ASN A 82 4.56 7.38 -8.52
N LYS A 83 3.60 8.08 -9.15
CA LYS A 83 2.78 7.57 -10.27
C LYS A 83 3.65 6.96 -11.37
N ASP A 84 4.83 7.50 -11.64
CA ASP A 84 5.70 7.04 -12.73
C ASP A 84 6.38 5.70 -12.42
N ARG A 85 6.73 5.44 -11.15
CA ARG A 85 7.33 4.14 -10.76
C ARG A 85 6.31 3.02 -10.76
N LEU A 86 5.06 3.31 -10.42
CA LEU A 86 3.99 2.34 -10.52
C LEU A 86 3.65 2.05 -11.98
N THR A 87 3.57 3.10 -12.80
CA THR A 87 3.32 2.97 -14.23
C THR A 87 4.42 2.15 -14.90
N ASN A 88 5.70 2.38 -14.57
CA ASN A 88 6.80 1.55 -15.08
C ASN A 88 6.77 0.10 -14.54
N ALA A 89 6.53 -0.10 -13.24
CA ALA A 89 6.46 -1.45 -12.65
C ALA A 89 5.28 -2.29 -13.19
N VAL A 90 4.18 -1.63 -13.58
CA VAL A 90 2.99 -2.29 -14.16
C VAL A 90 3.11 -2.41 -15.69
N LEU A 91 3.72 -1.44 -16.38
CA LEU A 91 3.92 -1.49 -17.83
C LEU A 91 5.04 -2.46 -18.25
N GLU A 92 6.10 -2.62 -17.46
CA GLU A 92 7.15 -3.63 -17.74
C GLU A 92 6.59 -5.06 -17.78
N ALA A 93 5.54 -5.35 -16.99
CA ALA A 93 4.83 -6.62 -17.03
C ALA A 93 3.98 -6.81 -18.31
N ARG A 94 3.57 -5.73 -18.99
CA ARG A 94 2.82 -5.78 -20.25
C ARG A 94 3.71 -6.26 -21.40
N ASP A 95 4.93 -5.73 -21.50
CA ASP A 95 5.81 -6.01 -22.64
C ASP A 95 6.34 -7.45 -22.64
N GLN A 96 6.39 -8.10 -21.47
CA GLN A 96 6.75 -9.51 -21.33
C GLN A 96 5.66 -10.49 -21.78
N LEU A 97 4.39 -10.08 -21.74
CA LEU A 97 3.25 -10.92 -22.17
C LEU A 97 2.93 -10.78 -23.66
N VAL A 98 3.31 -9.65 -24.27
CA VAL A 98 3.09 -9.39 -25.71
C VAL A 98 4.27 -9.87 -26.58
N SER A 99 5.43 -10.15 -25.98
CA SER A 99 6.64 -10.63 -26.68
C SER A 99 6.84 -12.16 -26.68
N LYS A 100 5.78 -12.95 -26.44
CA LYS A 100 5.77 -14.42 -26.59
C LYS A 100 4.74 -14.82 -27.63
#